data_AF-A0A127SBD0-F1
#
_entry.id   AF-A0A127SBD0-F1
#
_cell.length_a   1.000
_cell.length_b   1.000
_cell.length_c   1.000
_cell.angle_alpha   90.00
_cell.angle_beta   90.00
_cell.angle_gamma   90.00
#
_symmetry.space_group_name_H-M   'P 1'
#
loop_
_entity.id
_entity.type
_entity.pdbx_description
1 polymer ?
#
loop_
_entity_poly.entity_id
_entity_poly.type
_entity_poly.pdbx_seq_one_letter_code
_entity_poly.pdbx_strand_id
1 'polypeptide(L)' 'MTVKLDITQIKEKRMNLYPAMLYYLATIVNRHSEFRTAMNQAGELGIYDEMIPSYTIFHKDTETFSSLWTPYLPDFEAFS' A
#
# COMPACT_ATOMS: atom_id res chain seq x y z
N MET A 1 -2.58 11.37 12.93
CA MET A 1 -1.25 11.25 13.58
C MET A 1 -0.19 11.21 12.49
N THR A 2 0.95 11.89 12.68
CA THR A 2 2.06 11.90 11.71
C THR A 2 3.36 11.63 12.44
N VAL A 3 4.26 10.88 11.84
CA VAL A 3 5.57 10.53 12.42
C VAL A 3 6.68 10.69 11.38
N LYS A 4 7.90 10.98 11.83
CA LYS A 4 9.10 10.91 10.98
C LYS A 4 9.57 9.47 10.95
N LEU A 5 9.51 8.85 9.78
CA LEU A 5 9.99 7.48 9.57
C LEU A 5 11.44 7.52 9.09
N ASP A 6 12.31 6.75 9.74
CA ASP A 6 13.66 6.52 9.26
C ASP A 6 13.64 5.52 8.10
N ILE A 7 14.06 5.97 6.92
CA ILE A 7 14.11 5.17 5.68
C ILE A 7 15.54 4.78 5.27
N THR A 8 16.53 4.92 6.16
CA THR A 8 17.96 4.68 5.86
C THR A 8 18.18 3.31 5.22
N GLN A 9 17.54 2.26 5.75
CA GLN A 9 17.65 0.90 5.23
C GLN A 9 17.16 0.74 3.78
N ILE A 10 16.12 1.48 3.36
CA ILE A 10 15.62 1.46 1.98
C ILE A 10 16.68 2.06 1.03
N LYS A 11 17.32 3.15 1.47
CA LYS A 11 18.34 3.85 0.69
C LYS A 11 19.63 3.04 0.57
N GLU A 12 20.10 2.45 1.67
CA GLU A 12 21.31 1.61 1.69
C GLU A 12 21.19 0.40 0.76
N LYS A 13 19.99 -0.22 0.73
CA LYS A 13 19.67 -1.32 -0.18
C LYS A 13 19.37 -0.88 -1.61
N ARG A 14 19.41 0.42 -1.91
CA ARG A 14 19.13 1.02 -3.24
C ARG A 14 17.77 0.62 -3.82
N MET A 15 16.77 0.44 -2.96
CA MET A 15 15.41 0.10 -3.38
C MET A 15 14.71 1.33 -3.95
N ASN A 16 13.83 1.12 -4.93
CA ASN A 16 12.93 2.18 -5.41
C ASN A 16 11.97 2.57 -4.27
N LEU A 17 12.03 3.83 -3.81
CA LEU A 17 11.32 4.26 -2.61
C LEU A 17 9.80 4.04 -2.71
N TYR A 18 9.21 4.37 -3.86
CA TYR A 18 7.76 4.33 -4.00
C TYR A 18 7.19 2.89 -3.98
N PRO A 19 7.67 1.94 -4.82
CA PRO A 19 7.29 0.53 -4.69
C PRO A 19 7.62 -0.08 -3.33
N ALA A 20 8.78 0.24 -2.74
CA ALA A 20 9.16 -0.25 -1.41
C ALA A 20 8.17 0.18 -0.34
N MET A 21 7.78 1.46 -0.31
CA MET A 21 6.81 1.95 0.66
C MET A 21 5.43 1.34 0.43
N LEU A 22 4.98 1.18 -0.82
CA LEU A 22 3.70 0.53 -1.13
C LEU A 22 3.67 -0.91 -0.63
N TYR A 23 4.73 -1.69 -0.91
CA TYR A 23 4.86 -3.06 -0.43
C TYR A 23 4.82 -3.14 1.10
N TYR A 24 5.63 -2.33 1.80
CA TYR A 24 5.69 -2.39 3.26
C TYR A 24 4.36 -1.98 3.91
N LEU A 25 3.69 -0.97 3.37
CA LEU A 25 2.37 -0.56 3.85
C LEU A 25 1.32 -1.65 3.61
N ALA A 26 1.24 -2.19 2.39
CA ALA A 26 0.32 -3.28 2.06
C ALA A 26 0.58 -4.53 2.93
N THR A 27 1.85 -4.84 3.18
CA THR A 27 2.26 -5.95 4.04
C THR A 27 1.74 -5.78 5.47
N ILE A 28 1.91 -4.60 6.07
CA ILE A 28 1.44 -4.34 7.44
C ILE A 28 -0.09 -4.31 7.50
N VAL A 29 -0.75 -3.66 6.55
CA VAL A 29 -2.23 -3.65 6.47
C VAL A 29 -2.79 -5.08 6.42
N ASN A 30 -2.18 -5.96 5.62
CA ASN A 30 -2.64 -7.34 5.52
C ASN A 30 -2.41 -8.19 6.78
N ARG A 31 -1.37 -7.89 7.57
CA ARG A 31 -1.06 -8.58 8.84
C ARG A 31 -2.04 -8.27 9.97
N HIS A 32 -2.79 -7.18 9.88
CA HIS A 32 -3.59 -6.63 10.96
C HIS A 32 -5.05 -6.48 10.52
N SER A 33 -5.94 -7.30 11.07
CA SER A 33 -7.35 -7.35 10.66
C SER A 33 -8.09 -6.02 10.84
N GLU A 34 -7.68 -5.20 11.80
CA GLU A 34 -8.24 -3.87 12.07
C GLU A 34 -8.09 -2.90 10.88
N PHE A 35 -7.15 -3.14 9.97
CA PHE A 35 -7.00 -2.36 8.73
C PHE A 35 -7.76 -2.97 7.54
N ARG A 36 -8.40 -4.13 7.71
CA ARG A 36 -9.16 -4.84 6.68
C ARG A 36 -10.66 -4.90 6.96
N THR A 37 -11.13 -4.16 7.97
CA THR A 37 -12.54 -4.15 8.35
C THR A 37 -13.35 -3.14 7.54
N ALA A 38 -14.54 -3.54 7.08
CA ALA A 38 -15.48 -2.64 6.43
C ALA A 38 -16.93 -3.06 6.70
N MET A 39 -17.87 -2.13 6.53
CA MET A 39 -19.30 -2.44 6.50
C MET A 39 -19.68 -2.87 5.09
N ASN A 40 -20.38 -3.98 4.94
CA ASN A 40 -20.95 -4.37 3.66
C ASN A 40 -22.22 -3.56 3.33
N GLN A 41 -22.83 -3.81 2.17
CA GLN A 41 -24.04 -3.09 1.74
C GLN A 41 -25.27 -3.32 2.63
N ALA A 42 -25.29 -4.40 3.42
CA ALA A 42 -26.32 -4.69 4.39
C ALA A 42 -26.06 -4.02 5.77
N GLY A 43 -24.95 -3.29 5.92
CA GLY A 43 -24.56 -2.65 7.18
C GLY A 43 -23.87 -3.61 8.16
N GLU A 44 -23.43 -4.77 7.71
CA GLU A 44 -22.76 -5.77 8.55
C GLU A 44 -21.25 -5.55 8.53
N LEU A 45 -20.62 -5.67 9.71
CA LEU A 45 -19.17 -5.58 9.84
C LEU A 45 -18.51 -6.86 9.34
N GLY A 46 -17.64 -6.72 8.35
CA GLY A 46 -16.82 -7.81 7.82
C GLY A 46 -15.34 -7.47 7.86
N ILE A 47 -14.51 -8.48 7.57
CA ILE A 47 -13.07 -8.38 7.42
C ILE A 47 -12.70 -8.99 6.07
N TYR A 48 -12.06 -8.23 5.19
CA TYR A 48 -11.56 -8.76 3.91
C TYR A 48 -10.39 -9.70 4.14
N ASP A 49 -10.30 -10.82 3.42
CA ASP A 49 -9.16 -11.76 3.54
C ASP A 49 -7.82 -11.07 3.22
N GLU A 50 -7.82 -10.19 2.22
CA GLU A 50 -6.67 -9.43 1.75
C GLU A 50 -7.09 -8.01 1.35
N MET A 51 -6.18 -7.05 1.52
CA MET A 51 -6.28 -5.69 1.01
C MET A 51 -5.23 -5.44 -0.07
N ILE A 52 -5.70 -4.85 -1.17
CA ILE A 52 -4.89 -4.47 -2.32
C ILE A 52 -4.54 -2.98 -2.21
N PRO A 53 -3.27 -2.57 -2.39
CA PRO A 53 -2.90 -1.16 -2.35
C PRO A 53 -3.51 -0.38 -3.51
N SER A 54 -4.13 0.76 -3.20
CA SER A 54 -4.50 1.80 -4.18
C SER A 54 -3.57 3.00 -4.01
N TYR A 55 -2.97 3.46 -5.10
CA TYR A 55 -1.89 4.44 -5.07
C TYR A 55 -1.93 5.40 -6.26
N THR A 56 -1.25 6.53 -6.15
CA THR A 56 -1.34 7.64 -7.09
C THR A 56 -0.13 7.71 -8.03
N ILE A 57 -0.39 7.79 -9.33
CA ILE A 57 0.63 8.12 -10.33
C ILE A 57 0.43 9.55 -10.81
N PHE A 58 1.46 10.36 -10.70
CA PHE A 58 1.44 11.77 -11.11
C PHE A 58 1.84 11.93 -12.58
N HIS A 59 0.97 12.58 -13.35
CA HIS A 59 1.17 12.90 -14.75
C HIS A 59 1.71 14.32 -14.86
N LYS A 60 3.01 14.45 -15.13
CA LYS A 60 3.70 15.75 -15.13
C LYS A 60 3.16 16.74 -16.16
N ASP A 61 2.73 16.24 -17.32
CA ASP A 61 2.31 17.09 -18.44
C ASP A 61 0.96 17.79 -18.17
N THR A 62 0.08 17.14 -17.42
CA THR A 62 -1.26 17.64 -17.09
C THR A 62 -1.40 18.09 -15.64
N GLU A 63 -0.37 17.88 -14.82
CA GLU A 63 -0.37 18.10 -13.37
C GLU A 63 -1.53 17.41 -12.64
N THR A 64 -1.96 16.25 -13.15
CA THR A 64 -3.03 15.43 -12.56
C THR A 64 -2.51 14.11 -12.01
N PHE A 65 -3.36 13.37 -11.30
CA PHE A 65 -3.05 12.02 -10.85
C PHE A 65 -4.09 11.00 -11.31
N SER A 66 -3.65 9.77 -11.51
CA SER A 66 -4.51 8.59 -11.58
C SER A 66 -4.38 7.77 -10.31
N SER A 67 -5.47 7.11 -9.91
CA SER A 67 -5.44 6.06 -8.89
C SER A 67 -5.37 4.71 -9.57
N LEU A 68 -4.34 3.93 -9.24
CA LEU A 68 -4.12 2.57 -9.72
C LEU A 68 -4.09 1.61 -8.53
N TRP A 69 -4.28 0.32 -8.81
CA TRP A 69 -4.14 -0.75 -7.84
C TRP A 69 -3.40 -1.92 -8.49
N THR A 70 -2.64 -2.66 -7.69
CA THR A 70 -1.96 -3.90 -8.10
C THR A 70 -2.15 -4.95 -7.03
N PRO A 71 -2.41 -6.23 -7.39
CA PRO A 71 -2.54 -7.31 -6.43
C PRO A 71 -1.38 -7.33 -5.43
N TYR A 72 -1.70 -7.56 -4.15
CA TYR A 72 -0.65 -7.75 -3.15
C TYR A 72 0.02 -9.11 -3.36
N LEU A 73 1.35 -9.13 -3.29
CA LEU A 73 2.14 -10.33 -3.34
C LEU A 73 3.08 -10.32 -2.12
N PRO A 74 3.11 -11.39 -1.30
CA PRO A 74 3.97 -11.44 -0.10
C PRO A 74 5.47 -11.45 -0.39
N ASP A 75 5.87 -11.68 -1.64
CA ASP A 75 7.26 -11.58 -2.08
C ASP A 75 7.52 -10.20 -2.68
N PHE A 76 8.58 -9.54 -2.22
CA PHE A 76 8.89 -8.18 -2.63
C PHE A 76 9.23 -8.08 -4.12
N GLU A 77 10.01 -9.02 -4.65
CA GLU A 77 10.44 -8.99 -6.06
C GLU A 77 9.26 -9.28 -6.98
N ALA A 78 8.34 -10.16 -6.59
CA ALA A 78 7.12 -10.41 -7.35
C ALA A 78 6.15 -9.21 -7.32
N PHE A 79 6.15 -8.41 -6.27
CA PHE A 79 5.32 -7.21 -6.14
C PHE A 79 5.85 -6.00 -6.92
N SER A 80 7.18 -5.89 -7.10
CA SER A 80 7.88 -4.64 -7.45
C SER A 80 8.09 -4.39 -8.93
#